data_AF-A0A7J3CSV3-F1
#
_entry.id   AF-A0A7J3CSV3-F1
#
_cell.length_a   1.000
_cell.length_b   1.000
_cell.length_c   1.000
_cell.angle_alpha   90.00
_cell.angle_beta   90.00
_cell.angle_gamma   90.00
#
_symmetry.space_group_name_H-M   'P 1'
#
loop_
_entity.id
_entity.type
_entity.pdbx_description
1 polymer ?
#
loop_
_entity_poly.entity_id
_entity_poly.type
_entity_poly.pdbx_seq_one_letter_code
_entity_poly.pdbx_strand_id
1 'polypeptide(L)'
;MKKLFLLIYLLSTSLAICPLCVVAIGGGVGILKSYGIDDIVSGIWYGALILSTYFSIIDYLEKKNIRFLFRKLLVFILTYLVFVAPIYLFEDIKLNLSTQKIFGMDRIVLGVILGSIILFLAKITDQKLREKNNGKGYFPFQKVIIPILYLIISSIIFNAI
;
A
#
# COMPACT_ATOMS: atom_id res chain seq x y z
N MET A 1 -5.58 -3.24 28.68
CA MET A 1 -6.72 -2.50 28.08
C MET A 1 -6.38 -1.05 27.69
N LYS A 2 -5.69 -0.24 28.52
CA LYS A 2 -5.27 1.13 28.17
C LYS A 2 -4.34 1.25 26.93
N LYS A 3 -3.42 0.30 26.71
CA LYS A 3 -2.55 0.29 25.50
C LYS A 3 -3.32 0.07 24.19
N LEU A 4 -4.43 -0.68 24.23
CA LEU A 4 -5.28 -0.92 23.06
C LEU A 4 -6.12 0.33 22.71
N PHE A 5 -6.58 1.05 23.74
CA PHE A 5 -7.31 2.30 23.57
C PHE A 5 -6.41 3.45 23.09
N LEU A 6 -5.15 3.50 23.55
CA LEU A 6 -4.13 4.42 23.02
C LEU A 6 -3.77 4.12 21.56
N LEU A 7 -3.75 2.85 21.15
CA LEU A 7 -3.52 2.45 19.74
C LEU A 7 -4.67 2.88 18.82
N ILE A 8 -5.91 2.88 19.33
CA ILE A 8 -7.11 3.34 18.61
C ILE A 8 -7.17 4.87 18.59
N TYR A 9 -6.73 5.56 19.65
CA TYR A 9 -6.69 7.02 19.72
C TYR A 9 -5.59 7.62 18.83
N LEU A 10 -4.43 6.97 18.75
CA LEU A 10 -3.37 7.35 17.80
C LEU A 10 -3.78 7.21 16.32
N LEU A 11 -4.83 6.42 16.04
CA LEU A 11 -5.37 6.24 14.70
C LEU A 11 -6.26 7.41 14.24
N SER A 12 -6.70 8.29 15.16
CA SER A 12 -7.71 9.32 14.89
C SER A 12 -7.11 10.68 14.48
N THR A 13 -5.82 10.91 14.70
CA THR A 13 -5.19 12.19 14.38
C THR A 13 -4.65 12.18 12.95
N SER A 14 -5.40 12.80 12.03
CA SER A 14 -4.96 13.17 10.68
C SER A 14 -4.79 12.00 9.70
N LEU A 15 -5.85 11.20 9.53
CA LEU A 15 -6.13 10.46 8.30
C LEU A 15 -6.41 11.45 7.17
N ALA A 16 -5.34 12.05 6.66
CA ALA A 16 -5.33 12.65 5.35
C ALA A 16 -4.42 11.76 4.50
N ILE A 17 -4.97 10.68 3.97
CA ILE A 17 -4.36 9.91 2.89
C ILE A 17 -4.67 10.59 1.55
N CYS A 18 -3.62 10.80 0.76
CA CYS A 18 -3.66 11.45 -0.54
C CYS A 18 -4.09 10.43 -1.60
N PRO A 19 -5.23 10.61 -2.30
CA PRO A 19 -5.52 9.85 -3.52
C PRO A 19 -4.38 9.95 -4.55
N LEU A 20 -3.56 11.00 -4.44
CA LEU A 20 -2.30 11.15 -5.17
C LEU A 20 -1.34 9.95 -5.01
N CYS A 21 -1.30 9.28 -3.84
CA CYS A 21 -0.47 8.09 -3.64
C CYS A 21 -0.95 6.93 -4.51
N VAL A 22 -2.27 6.73 -4.62
CA VAL A 22 -2.86 5.67 -5.45
C VAL A 22 -2.52 5.94 -6.92
N VAL A 23 -2.63 7.20 -7.36
CA VAL A 23 -2.27 7.60 -8.73
C VAL A 23 -0.76 7.41 -8.98
N ALA A 24 0.11 7.84 -8.07
CA ALA A 24 1.55 7.73 -8.21
C ALA A 24 2.03 6.26 -8.21
N ILE A 25 1.53 5.45 -7.26
CA ILE A 25 1.86 4.02 -7.16
C ILE A 25 1.27 3.27 -8.35
N GLY A 26 0.03 3.56 -8.74
CA GLY A 26 -0.63 2.96 -9.90
C GLY A 26 0.10 3.28 -11.21
N GLY A 27 0.55 4.52 -11.39
CA GLY A 27 1.41 4.92 -12.50
C GLY A 27 2.73 4.14 -12.50
N GLY A 28 3.37 3.99 -11.34
CA GLY A 28 4.58 3.19 -11.19
C GLY A 28 4.38 1.73 -11.59
N VAL A 29 3.29 1.07 -11.16
CA VAL A 29 2.95 -0.30 -11.60
C VAL A 29 2.85 -0.39 -13.13
N GLY A 30 2.19 0.58 -13.78
CA GLY A 30 2.04 0.61 -15.24
C GLY A 30 3.39 0.76 -15.96
N ILE A 31 4.27 1.62 -15.45
CA ILE A 31 5.62 1.81 -15.98
C ILE A 31 6.44 0.52 -15.82
N LEU A 32 6.49 -0.06 -14.62
CA LEU A 32 7.27 -1.28 -14.35
C LEU A 32 6.86 -2.44 -15.26
N LYS A 33 5.55 -2.62 -15.49
CA LYS A 33 5.03 -3.64 -16.40
C LYS A 33 5.43 -3.39 -17.86
N SER A 34 5.47 -2.13 -18.29
CA SER A 34 5.87 -1.77 -19.66
C SER A 34 7.35 -2.01 -19.92
N TYR A 35 8.18 -1.88 -18.89
CA TYR A 35 9.62 -2.15 -18.95
C TYR A 35 10.01 -3.61 -18.67
N GLY A 36 9.04 -4.49 -18.34
CA GLY A 36 9.31 -5.91 -18.08
C GLY A 36 10.18 -6.18 -16.85
N ILE A 37 10.07 -5.35 -15.81
CA ILE A 37 10.86 -5.47 -14.57
C ILE A 37 10.39 -6.67 -13.72
N ASP A 38 11.30 -7.22 -12.93
CA ASP A 38 11.13 -8.42 -12.08
C ASP A 38 9.75 -8.54 -11.39
N ASP A 39 9.23 -9.76 -11.39
CA ASP A 39 7.92 -10.13 -10.85
C ASP A 39 7.75 -9.74 -9.36
N ILE A 40 8.84 -9.78 -8.58
CA ILE A 40 8.81 -9.41 -7.15
C ILE A 40 8.67 -7.90 -6.95
N VAL A 41 9.36 -7.09 -7.76
CA VAL A 41 9.30 -5.63 -7.70
C VAL A 41 7.91 -5.17 -8.13
N SER A 42 7.39 -5.73 -9.22
CA SER A 42 6.00 -5.50 -9.63
C SER A 42 5.00 -5.84 -8.53
N GLY A 43 5.21 -6.97 -7.82
CA GLY A 43 4.42 -7.35 -6.66
C GLY A 43 4.48 -6.33 -5.52
N ILE A 44 5.65 -5.78 -5.20
CA ILE A 44 5.84 -4.75 -4.16
C ILE A 44 4.98 -3.52 -4.45
N TRP A 45 5.00 -3.03 -5.69
CA TRP A 45 4.19 -1.89 -6.08
C TRP A 45 2.69 -2.22 -6.05
N TYR A 46 2.32 -3.43 -6.45
CA TYR A 46 0.93 -3.89 -6.38
C TYR A 46 0.41 -3.98 -4.93
N GLY A 47 1.21 -4.49 -3.99
CA GLY A 47 0.88 -4.52 -2.57
C GLY A 47 0.70 -3.14 -1.97
N ALA A 48 1.58 -2.21 -2.33
CA ALA A 48 1.44 -0.81 -1.95
C ALA A 48 0.17 -0.17 -2.53
N LEU A 49 -0.21 -0.51 -3.77
CA LEU A 49 -1.44 -0.02 -4.39
C LEU A 49 -2.69 -0.50 -3.65
N ILE A 50 -2.74 -1.78 -3.26
CA ILE A 50 -3.83 -2.36 -2.48
C ILE A 50 -3.99 -1.61 -1.15
N LEU A 51 -2.89 -1.48 -0.39
CA LEU A 51 -2.95 -0.91 0.94
C LEU A 51 -3.23 0.61 0.92
N SER A 52 -2.70 1.34 -0.06
CA SER A 52 -3.03 2.76 -0.26
C SER A 52 -4.49 2.98 -0.64
N THR A 53 -5.06 2.09 -1.46
CA THR A 53 -6.49 2.11 -1.83
C THR A 53 -7.37 1.80 -0.63
N TYR A 54 -7.02 0.77 0.16
CA TYR A 54 -7.71 0.43 1.40
C TYR A 54 -7.80 1.63 2.35
N PHE A 55 -6.68 2.30 2.62
CA PHE A 55 -6.69 3.48 3.48
C PHE A 55 -7.52 4.62 2.90
N SER A 56 -7.48 4.83 1.58
CA SER A 56 -8.27 5.87 0.92
C SER A 56 -9.78 5.64 1.05
N ILE A 57 -10.23 4.38 0.94
CA ILE A 57 -11.65 4.02 1.09
C ILE A 57 -12.11 4.22 2.55
N ILE A 58 -11.29 3.81 3.52
CA ILE A 58 -11.60 4.02 4.94
C ILE A 58 -11.74 5.51 5.25
N ASP A 59 -10.81 6.35 4.78
CA ASP A 59 -10.85 7.80 4.96
C ASP A 59 -12.10 8.41 4.30
N TYR A 60 -12.47 7.96 3.11
CA TYR A 60 -13.67 8.42 2.42
C TYR A 60 -14.95 8.10 3.21
N LEU A 61 -15.05 6.89 3.75
CA LEU A 61 -16.20 6.49 4.59
C LEU A 61 -16.25 7.28 5.90
N GLU A 62 -15.09 7.60 6.48
CA GLU A 62 -15.00 8.44 7.68
C GLU A 62 -15.44 9.87 7.41
N LYS A 63 -15.05 10.46 6.27
CA LYS A 63 -15.51 11.80 5.85
C LYS A 63 -17.03 11.87 5.65
N LYS A 64 -17.64 10.78 5.16
CA LYS A 64 -19.11 10.67 5.03
C LYS A 64 -19.82 10.31 6.33
N ASN A 65 -19.09 10.19 7.44
CA ASN A 65 -19.59 9.76 8.75
C ASN A 65 -20.35 8.42 8.70
N ILE A 66 -20.03 7.55 7.75
CA ILE A 66 -20.67 6.23 7.61
C ILE A 66 -19.97 5.28 8.58
N ARG A 67 -20.58 5.04 9.73
CA ARG A 67 -20.02 4.21 10.81
C ARG A 67 -20.77 2.89 10.90
N PHE A 68 -20.06 1.78 10.69
CA PHE A 68 -20.56 0.43 10.93
C PHE A 68 -19.46 -0.43 11.56
N LEU A 69 -19.85 -1.39 12.40
CA LEU A 69 -18.95 -2.12 13.30
C LEU A 69 -17.87 -2.91 12.53
N PHE A 70 -18.23 -3.48 11.38
CA PHE A 70 -17.34 -4.33 10.57
C PHE A 70 -16.66 -3.59 9.40
N ARG A 71 -16.66 -2.24 9.40
CA ARG A 71 -16.17 -1.42 8.28
C ARG A 71 -14.76 -1.73 7.83
N LYS A 72 -13.83 -1.73 8.78
CA LYS A 72 -12.42 -1.94 8.47
C LYS A 72 -12.17 -3.32 7.88
N LEU A 73 -12.79 -4.35 8.47
CA LEU A 73 -12.66 -5.72 7.99
C LEU A 73 -13.30 -5.91 6.60
N LEU A 74 -14.51 -5.40 6.40
CA LEU A 74 -15.24 -5.53 5.15
C LEU A 74 -14.50 -4.82 3.99
N VAL A 75 -14.04 -3.58 4.21
CA VAL A 75 -13.28 -2.82 3.21
C VAL A 75 -11.92 -3.46 2.95
N PHE A 76 -11.27 -4.05 3.94
CA PHE A 76 -10.03 -4.78 3.75
C PHE A 76 -10.24 -5.98 2.83
N ILE A 77 -11.23 -6.83 3.13
CA ILE A 77 -11.58 -8.00 2.32
C ILE A 77 -11.98 -7.58 0.90
N LEU A 78 -12.86 -6.58 0.76
CA LEU A 78 -13.31 -6.10 -0.56
C LEU A 78 -12.16 -5.52 -1.37
N THR A 79 -11.29 -4.71 -0.77
CA THR A 79 -10.13 -4.15 -1.49
C THR A 79 -9.20 -5.26 -1.95
N TYR A 80 -8.89 -6.23 -1.08
CA TYR A 80 -8.03 -7.35 -1.47
C TYR A 80 -8.67 -8.19 -2.57
N LEU A 81 -9.98 -8.45 -2.48
CA LEU A 81 -10.72 -9.22 -3.48
C LEU A 81 -10.76 -8.51 -4.84
N VAL A 82 -11.01 -7.19 -4.86
CA VAL A 82 -11.03 -6.40 -6.10
C VAL A 82 -9.68 -6.36 -6.81
N PHE A 83 -8.56 -6.40 -6.07
CA PHE A 83 -7.23 -6.38 -6.68
C PHE A 83 -6.66 -7.76 -6.96
N VAL A 84 -7.02 -8.78 -6.18
CA VAL A 84 -6.52 -10.15 -6.34
C VAL A 84 -7.38 -10.94 -7.34
N ALA A 85 -8.70 -10.75 -7.37
CA ALA A 85 -9.57 -11.47 -8.30
C ALA A 85 -9.20 -11.23 -9.79
N PRO A 86 -8.88 -10.00 -10.24
CA PRO A 86 -8.48 -9.76 -11.62
C PRO A 86 -7.22 -10.52 -12.04
N ILE A 87 -6.30 -10.78 -11.11
CA ILE A 87 -5.05 -11.52 -11.37
C ILE A 87 -5.35 -12.97 -11.77
N TYR A 88 -6.42 -13.56 -11.22
CA TYR A 88 -6.79 -14.96 -11.47
C TYR A 88 -7.88 -15.11 -12.54
N LEU A 89 -8.72 -14.09 -12.75
CA LEU A 89 -9.90 -14.17 -13.63
C LEU A 89 -9.67 -13.68 -15.05
N PHE A 90 -8.80 -12.69 -15.27
CA PHE A 90 -8.57 -12.16 -16.62
C PHE A 90 -7.30 -12.77 -17.21
N GLU A 91 -7.46 -13.57 -18.26
CA GLU A 91 -6.33 -14.24 -18.91
C GLU A 91 -5.34 -13.25 -19.55
N ASP A 92 -5.83 -12.09 -19.99
CA ASP A 92 -5.00 -10.99 -20.53
C ASP A 92 -4.26 -10.19 -19.46
N ILE A 93 -4.77 -10.22 -18.21
CA ILE A 93 -4.17 -9.55 -17.04
C ILE A 93 -3.51 -10.59 -16.11
N LYS A 94 -3.37 -11.85 -16.54
CA LYS A 94 -2.44 -12.78 -15.91
C LYS A 94 -1.07 -12.09 -15.99
N LEU A 95 -0.70 -11.37 -14.93
CA LEU A 95 0.69 -11.19 -14.57
C LEU A 95 1.26 -12.59 -14.71
N ASN A 96 2.28 -12.75 -15.57
CA ASN A 96 2.93 -14.03 -15.76
C ASN A 96 3.14 -14.60 -14.35
N LEU A 97 2.28 -15.54 -13.96
CA LEU A 97 2.35 -16.19 -12.67
C LEU A 97 3.59 -17.03 -12.84
N SER A 98 4.71 -16.44 -12.43
CA SER A 98 6.04 -16.88 -12.77
C SER A 98 6.08 -18.37 -12.51
N THR A 99 6.41 -19.16 -13.53
CA THR A 99 6.64 -20.61 -13.40
C THR A 99 7.69 -20.90 -12.32
N GLN A 100 8.41 -19.88 -11.87
CA GLN A 100 9.33 -19.89 -10.73
C GLN A 100 8.63 -19.54 -9.41
N LYS A 101 8.22 -20.58 -8.69
CA LYS A 101 7.78 -20.48 -7.29
C LYS A 101 8.98 -20.33 -6.37
N ILE A 102 8.91 -19.41 -5.41
CA ILE A 102 9.84 -19.36 -4.27
C ILE A 102 9.06 -19.84 -3.05
N PHE A 103 9.55 -20.87 -2.35
CA PHE A 103 8.84 -21.50 -1.21
C PHE A 103 7.42 -22.01 -1.54
N GLY A 104 7.14 -22.37 -2.79
CA GLY A 104 5.81 -22.82 -3.23
C GLY A 104 4.77 -21.71 -3.41
N MET A 105 5.15 -20.45 -3.18
CA MET A 105 4.32 -19.26 -3.37
C MET A 105 4.84 -18.43 -4.53
N ASP A 106 3.95 -17.77 -5.27
CA ASP A 106 4.34 -16.99 -6.44
C ASP A 106 5.14 -15.75 -6.00
N ARG A 107 6.22 -15.42 -6.74
CA ARG A 107 7.10 -14.26 -6.45
C ARG A 107 6.32 -12.96 -6.31
N ILE A 108 5.23 -12.81 -7.08
CA ILE A 108 4.33 -11.66 -7.05
C ILE A 108 3.61 -11.57 -5.70
N VAL A 109 3.11 -12.69 -5.16
CA VAL A 109 2.38 -12.72 -3.88
C VAL A 109 3.32 -12.34 -2.73
N LEU A 110 4.56 -12.84 -2.76
CA LEU A 110 5.60 -12.41 -1.82
C LEU A 110 5.87 -10.91 -1.93
N GLY A 111 5.99 -10.40 -3.16
CA GLY A 111 6.11 -8.97 -3.42
C GLY A 111 4.94 -8.17 -2.84
N VAL A 112 3.70 -8.61 -3.05
CA VAL A 112 2.49 -7.94 -2.52
C VAL A 112 2.51 -7.83 -1.00
N ILE A 113 2.91 -8.89 -0.31
CA ILE A 113 3.04 -8.89 1.15
C ILE A 113 4.13 -7.89 1.58
N LEU A 114 5.31 -7.97 0.98
CA LEU A 114 6.43 -7.08 1.28
C LEU A 114 6.09 -5.61 1.01
N GLY A 115 5.48 -5.31 -0.14
CA GLY A 115 5.05 -3.97 -0.51
C GLY A 115 4.03 -3.36 0.43
N SER A 116 3.08 -4.18 0.92
CA SER A 116 2.14 -3.77 1.94
C SER A 116 2.85 -3.38 3.25
N ILE A 117 3.83 -4.19 3.67
CA ILE A 117 4.65 -3.91 4.86
C ILE A 117 5.48 -2.63 4.68
N ILE A 118 6.15 -2.48 3.54
CA ILE A 118 6.98 -1.31 3.22
C ILE A 118 6.13 -0.04 3.24
N LEU A 119 4.95 -0.05 2.61
CA LEU A 119 4.07 1.11 2.59
C LEU A 119 3.53 1.44 3.99
N PHE A 120 3.19 0.42 4.78
CA PHE A 120 2.77 0.61 6.16
C PHE A 120 3.87 1.26 7.01
N LEU A 121 5.12 0.81 6.86
CA LEU A 121 6.28 1.42 7.51
C LEU A 121 6.49 2.86 7.05
N ALA A 122 6.39 3.14 5.75
CA ALA A 122 6.51 4.49 5.22
C ALA A 122 5.46 5.44 5.81
N LYS A 123 4.22 4.98 5.98
CA LYS A 123 3.14 5.73 6.64
C LYS A 123 3.46 6.02 8.10
N ILE A 124 3.95 5.02 8.85
CA ILE A 124 4.38 5.22 10.25
C ILE A 124 5.50 6.24 10.32
N THR A 125 6.47 6.18 9.41
CA THR A 125 7.58 7.12 9.34
C THR A 125 7.07 8.54 9.07
N ASP A 126 6.19 8.74 8.08
CA ASP A 126 5.58 10.06 7.83
C ASP A 126 4.85 10.59 9.08
N GLN A 127 4.05 9.75 9.74
CA GLN A 127 3.32 10.15 10.94
C GLN A 127 4.28 10.58 12.06
N LYS A 128 5.32 9.79 12.34
CA LYS A 128 6.33 10.12 13.35
C LYS A 128 7.09 11.42 13.03
N LEU A 129 7.40 11.66 11.76
CA LEU A 129 8.03 12.91 11.34
C LEU A 129 7.11 14.11 11.60
N ARG A 130 5.81 13.98 11.29
CA ARG A 130 4.83 15.04 11.54
C ARG A 130 4.63 15.29 13.03
N GLU A 131 4.59 14.23 13.85
CA GLU A 131 4.49 14.35 15.31
C GLU A 131 5.67 15.14 15.89
N LYS A 132 6.89 14.93 15.37
CA LYS A 132 8.08 15.70 15.75
C LYS A 132 8.07 17.17 15.30
N ASN A 133 7.26 17.50 14.30
CA ASN A 133 7.16 18.85 13.73
C ASN A 133 5.80 19.52 13.99
N ASN A 134 5.28 19.38 15.21
CA ASN A 134 4.02 20.00 15.64
C ASN A 134 2.82 19.66 14.72
N GLY A 135 2.78 18.45 14.16
CA GLY A 135 1.75 17.98 13.23
C GLY A 135 1.92 18.44 11.78
N LYS A 136 2.91 19.29 11.49
CA LYS A 136 3.20 19.81 10.14
C LYS A 136 4.18 18.89 9.40
N GLY A 137 4.04 18.80 8.07
CA GLY A 137 5.08 18.19 7.25
C GLY A 137 6.34 19.05 7.23
N TYR A 138 7.52 18.45 7.16
CA TYR A 138 8.79 19.15 6.98
C TYR A 138 8.92 19.79 5.59
N PHE A 139 8.28 19.18 4.58
CA PHE A 139 8.32 19.65 3.20
C PHE A 139 6.99 19.37 2.47
N PRO A 140 6.71 20.07 1.36
CA PRO A 140 5.50 19.83 0.56
C PRO A 140 5.41 18.38 0.09
N PHE A 141 4.19 17.82 0.09
CA PHE A 141 3.93 16.43 -0.35
C PHE A 141 4.69 15.33 0.41
N GLN A 142 5.18 15.58 1.64
CA GLN A 142 5.85 14.57 2.47
C GLN A 142 5.11 13.23 2.51
N LYS A 143 3.78 13.27 2.63
CA LYS A 143 2.89 12.10 2.67
C LYS A 143 2.90 11.23 1.42
N VAL A 144 3.36 11.76 0.28
CA VAL A 144 3.49 11.05 -1.00
C VAL A 144 4.94 10.66 -1.23
N ILE A 145 5.86 11.62 -1.02
CA ILE A 145 7.28 11.44 -1.27
C ILE A 145 7.86 10.33 -0.38
N ILE A 146 7.51 10.28 0.91
CA ILE A 146 8.03 9.25 1.82
C ILE A 146 7.63 7.83 1.37
N PRO A 147 6.35 7.52 1.10
CA PRO A 147 5.95 6.26 0.47
C PRO A 147 6.68 5.92 -0.82
N ILE A 148 6.77 6.85 -1.76
CA ILE A 148 7.38 6.60 -3.07
C ILE A 148 8.89 6.33 -2.92
N LEU A 149 9.60 7.06 -2.06
CA LEU A 149 11.01 6.80 -1.76
C LEU A 149 11.22 5.41 -1.18
N TYR A 150 10.38 4.98 -0.23
CA TYR A 150 10.46 3.63 0.34
C TYR A 150 10.27 2.54 -0.72
N LEU A 151 9.32 2.74 -1.65
CA LEU A 151 9.06 1.79 -2.74
C LEU A 151 10.22 1.76 -3.75
N ILE A 152 10.77 2.92 -4.12
CA ILE A 152 11.93 2.99 -5.03
C ILE A 152 13.15 2.31 -4.42
N ILE A 153 13.48 2.64 -3.16
CA ILE A 153 14.62 2.04 -2.45
C ILE A 153 14.44 0.53 -2.36
N SER A 154 13.23 0.07 -2.02
CA SER A 154 12.93 -1.36 -1.94
C SER A 154 13.06 -2.02 -3.31
N SER A 155 12.59 -1.38 -4.38
CA SER A 155 12.72 -1.88 -5.75
C SER A 155 14.18 -2.08 -6.14
N ILE A 156 15.05 -1.11 -5.83
CA ILE A 156 16.50 -1.22 -6.09
C ILE A 156 17.11 -2.39 -5.32
N ILE A 157 16.75 -2.56 -4.04
CA ILE A 157 17.25 -3.65 -3.21
C ILE A 157 16.82 -5.02 -3.75
N PHE A 158 15.54 -5.19 -4.07
CA PHE A 158 15.01 -6.48 -4.53
C PHE A 158 15.37 -6.81 -5.98
N ASN A 159 15.66 -5.81 -6.82
CA ASN A 159 16.19 -6.00 -8.17
C ASN A 159 17.69 -6.37 -8.15
N ALA A 160 18.39 -6.16 -7.03
CA ALA A 160 19.80 -6.49 -6.87
C ALA A 160 20.04 -7.93 -6.35
N ILE A 161 18.97 -8.69 -6.08
CA ILE A 161 18.97 -10.05 -5.51
C ILE A 161 18.41 -11.02 -6.54
#